data_AF-A0A0B1S3R1-F1
#
_entry.id   AF-A0A0B1S3R1-F1
#
_cell.length_a   1.000
_cell.length_b   1.000
_cell.length_c   1.000
_cell.angle_alpha   90.00
_cell.angle_beta   90.00
_cell.angle_gamma   90.00
#
_symmetry.space_group_name_H-M   'P 1'
#
loop_
_entity.id
_entity.type
_entity.pdbx_description
1 polymer ?
#
loop_
_entity_poly.entity_id
_entity_poly.type
_entity_poly.pdbx_seq_one_letter_code
_entity_poly.pdbx_strand_id
1 'polypeptide(L)'
;MTNFEVQEKLGRLFRDGLLKAAQTTGAWIITGGFDSGVVKHVAQALDDAGISARMRSKIVTIGIAPWGVIKRKERLIAKDSQIQYDPHAFGSSSGLGVLNDHHSYFLLADNGTSSRYGADLYLRQNFEEFLARGDENGANKVPVVCAVLEGGTNTLKAIHQYLTQEPKIPVIVCDGSGRASDLIAFASRYLDSDGSFPSEVKQQLLSLISTVFPDTPKTPQQILDVIVECARKTDL
;
A
#
# COMPACT_ATOMS: atom_id res chain seq x y z
N MET A 1 -9.27 -3.17 7.85
CA MET A 1 -7.84 -2.83 7.88
C MET A 1 -7.36 -3.05 9.29
N THR A 2 -6.24 -3.75 9.46
CA THR A 2 -5.69 -4.10 10.77
C THR A 2 -4.42 -3.31 10.98
N ASN A 3 -4.27 -2.69 12.15
CA ASN A 3 -2.96 -2.20 12.55
C ASN A 3 -2.05 -3.40 12.74
N PHE A 4 -0.78 -3.21 12.41
CA PHE A 4 0.26 -4.19 12.62
C PHE A 4 1.40 -3.51 13.36
N GLU A 5 2.15 -4.30 14.11
CA GLU A 5 3.36 -3.84 14.78
C GLU A 5 4.56 -4.31 13.98
N VAL A 6 5.45 -3.38 13.69
CA VAL A 6 6.77 -3.68 13.10
C VAL A 6 7.80 -3.44 14.19
N GLN A 7 8.87 -4.23 14.19
CA GLN A 7 10.01 -3.98 15.08
C GLN A 7 10.45 -2.51 14.97
N GLU A 8 10.56 -1.83 16.12
CA GLU A 8 10.75 -0.37 16.18
C GLU A 8 11.90 0.12 15.29
N LYS A 9 13.04 -0.59 15.32
CA LYS A 9 14.20 -0.27 14.48
C LYS A 9 13.87 -0.31 12.98
N LEU A 10 13.19 -1.35 12.51
CA LEU A 10 12.78 -1.49 11.12
C LEU A 10 11.74 -0.43 10.75
N GLY A 11 10.75 -0.21 11.62
CA GLY A 11 9.74 0.82 11.44
C GLY A 11 10.35 2.22 11.34
N ARG A 12 11.38 2.54 12.14
CA ARG A 12 12.08 3.83 12.06
C ARG A 12 12.86 3.96 10.75
N LEU A 13 13.61 2.93 10.36
CA LEU A 13 14.35 2.92 9.09
C LEU A 13 13.44 3.14 7.88
N PHE A 14 12.28 2.49 7.86
CA PHE A 14 11.27 2.70 6.81
C PHE A 14 10.79 4.15 6.76
N ARG A 15 10.42 4.73 7.91
CA ARG A 15 9.93 6.11 8.01
C ARG A 15 10.98 7.11 7.56
N ASP A 16 12.20 6.99 8.06
CA ASP A 16 13.32 7.88 7.74
C ASP A 16 13.66 7.81 6.24
N GLY A 17 13.71 6.60 5.68
CA GLY A 17 14.01 6.38 4.27
C GLY A 17 12.93 6.94 3.35
N LEU A 18 11.65 6.65 3.64
CA LEU A 18 10.51 7.16 2.88
C LEU A 18 10.49 8.70 2.88
N LEU A 19 10.62 9.30 4.07
CA LEU A 19 10.54 10.74 4.22
C LEU A 19 11.72 11.43 3.51
N LYS A 20 12.94 10.91 3.69
CA LYS A 20 14.13 11.44 3.03
C LYS A 20 14.01 11.37 1.51
N ALA A 21 13.49 10.27 0.97
CA ALA A 21 13.27 10.13 -0.47
C ALA A 21 12.31 11.21 -0.98
N ALA A 22 11.13 11.36 -0.35
CA ALA A 22 10.14 12.36 -0.74
C ALA A 22 10.67 13.80 -0.64
N GLN A 23 11.40 14.13 0.44
CA GLN A 23 11.98 15.46 0.62
C GLN A 23 13.06 15.80 -0.40
N THR A 24 13.90 14.82 -0.76
CA THR A 24 15.04 15.04 -1.64
C THR A 24 14.61 15.18 -3.10
N THR A 25 13.61 14.40 -3.52
CA THR A 25 13.17 14.35 -4.92
C THR A 25 11.92 15.18 -5.21
N GLY A 26 11.17 15.58 -4.17
CA GLY A 26 9.85 16.17 -4.34
C GLY A 26 8.77 15.15 -4.75
N ALA A 27 9.03 13.84 -4.54
CA ALA A 27 8.09 12.79 -4.88
C ALA A 27 6.81 12.84 -4.04
N TRP A 28 5.71 12.38 -4.63
CA TRP A 28 4.44 12.19 -3.94
C TRP A 28 4.41 10.85 -3.22
N ILE A 29 3.79 10.82 -2.04
CA ILE A 29 3.53 9.60 -1.28
C ILE A 29 2.04 9.25 -1.44
N ILE A 30 1.74 8.14 -2.12
CA ILE A 30 0.37 7.68 -2.38
C ILE A 30 0.03 6.48 -1.48
N THR A 31 -1.01 6.59 -0.66
CA THR A 31 -1.44 5.54 0.29
C THR A 31 -2.94 5.25 0.17
N GLY A 32 -3.47 4.33 1.01
CA GLY A 32 -4.90 4.03 1.12
C GLY A 32 -5.73 5.07 1.88
N GLY A 33 -5.10 6.11 2.45
CA GLY A 33 -5.77 7.27 3.06
C GLY A 33 -6.49 7.05 4.40
N PHE A 34 -6.86 5.83 4.78
CA PHE A 34 -7.43 5.55 6.10
C PHE A 34 -6.36 5.49 7.19
N ASP A 35 -6.71 5.97 8.38
CA ASP A 35 -5.85 6.01 9.58
C ASP A 35 -5.61 4.62 10.19
N SER A 36 -4.93 3.75 9.44
CA SER A 36 -4.62 2.38 9.85
C SER A 36 -3.43 1.79 9.08
N GLY A 37 -2.79 0.80 9.69
CA GLY A 37 -1.67 0.07 9.05
C GLY A 37 -0.53 1.00 8.63
N VAL A 38 -0.03 0.83 7.39
CA VAL A 38 1.11 1.59 6.85
C VAL A 38 0.89 3.11 6.88
N VAL A 39 -0.35 3.57 6.80
CA VAL A 39 -0.67 5.00 6.85
C VAL A 39 -0.26 5.63 8.18
N LYS A 40 -0.37 4.89 9.29
CA LYS A 40 0.09 5.37 10.60
C LYS A 40 1.61 5.55 10.65
N HIS A 41 2.36 4.71 9.93
CA HIS A 41 3.81 4.91 9.81
C HIS A 41 4.14 6.14 8.97
N VAL A 42 3.37 6.44 7.92
CA VAL A 42 3.54 7.67 7.13
C VAL A 42 3.22 8.91 7.97
N ALA A 43 2.12 8.90 8.73
CA ALA A 43 1.75 9.98 9.64
C ALA A 43 2.83 10.21 10.71
N GLN A 44 3.28 9.13 11.36
CA GLN A 44 4.36 9.20 12.35
C GLN A 44 5.66 9.75 11.75
N ALA A 45 5.98 9.46 10.48
CA ALA A 45 7.18 9.99 9.83
C ALA A 45 7.09 11.51 9.65
N LEU A 46 5.90 12.03 9.38
CA LEU A 46 5.64 13.47 9.28
C LEU A 46 5.74 14.13 10.66
N ASP A 47 5.17 13.50 11.69
CA ASP A 47 5.24 13.96 13.08
C ASP A 47 6.68 14.00 13.61
N ASP A 48 7.44 12.92 13.40
CA ASP A 48 8.85 12.79 13.79
C ASP A 48 9.70 13.92 13.16
N ALA A 49 9.30 14.40 11.98
CA ALA A 49 9.95 15.49 11.26
C ALA A 49 9.35 16.89 11.56
N GLY A 50 8.36 16.99 12.45
CA GLY A 50 7.67 18.24 12.78
C GLY A 50 6.88 18.83 11.60
N ILE A 51 6.50 18.02 10.61
CA ILE A 51 5.79 18.45 9.41
C ILE A 51 4.29 18.36 9.69
N SER A 52 3.66 19.52 9.89
CA SER A 52 2.20 19.60 10.01
C SER A 52 1.54 19.95 8.67
N ALA A 53 0.27 19.59 8.52
CA ALA A 53 -0.56 19.98 7.37
C ALA A 53 -0.70 21.50 7.18
N ARG A 54 -0.44 22.29 8.23
CA ARG A 54 -0.43 23.77 8.18
C ARG A 54 0.89 24.36 7.72
N MET A 55 1.98 23.59 7.83
CA MET A 55 3.25 23.98 7.27
C MET A 55 3.15 23.82 5.76
N ARG A 56 3.66 24.76 4.95
CA ARG A 56 3.81 24.55 3.50
C ARG A 56 4.89 23.48 3.28
N SER A 57 4.58 22.24 3.63
CA SER A 57 5.46 21.12 3.44
C SER A 57 5.70 20.95 1.94
N LYS A 58 6.93 20.66 1.56
CA LYS A 58 7.24 20.23 0.20
C LYS A 58 6.74 18.81 -0.08
N ILE A 59 6.32 18.09 0.95
CA ILE A 59 5.93 16.68 0.86
C ILE A 59 4.44 16.60 0.57
N VAL A 60 4.11 16.02 -0.58
CA VAL A 60 2.73 15.80 -1.00
C VAL A 60 2.34 14.37 -0.65
N THR A 61 1.31 14.24 0.20
CA THR A 61 0.68 12.96 0.55
C THR A 61 -0.72 12.87 -0.04
N ILE A 62 -1.02 11.79 -0.77
CA ILE A 62 -2.31 11.54 -1.42
C ILE A 62 -2.92 10.25 -0.88
N GLY A 63 -4.08 10.35 -0.25
CA GLY A 63 -4.85 9.20 0.23
C GLY A 63 -5.90 8.81 -0.77
N ILE A 64 -5.83 7.60 -1.34
CA ILE A 64 -6.87 7.06 -2.22
C ILE A 64 -7.75 6.12 -1.41
N ALA A 65 -8.96 6.57 -1.07
CA ALA A 65 -9.84 5.89 -0.14
C ALA A 65 -11.21 5.57 -0.77
N PRO A 66 -11.82 4.41 -0.48
CA PRO A 66 -13.13 4.08 -1.04
C PRO A 66 -14.25 4.84 -0.32
N TRP A 67 -15.04 5.64 -1.05
CA TRP A 67 -16.16 6.44 -0.53
C TRP A 67 -17.18 5.59 0.24
N GLY A 68 -17.46 4.39 -0.26
CA GLY A 68 -18.46 3.47 0.28
C GLY A 68 -18.27 3.09 1.75
N VAL A 69 -17.04 3.16 2.28
CA VAL A 69 -16.67 2.71 3.63
C VAL A 69 -16.18 3.85 4.52
N ILE A 70 -16.23 5.11 4.07
CA ILE A 70 -15.83 6.26 4.89
C ILE A 70 -16.84 6.47 6.01
N LYS A 71 -16.33 6.62 7.22
CA LYS A 71 -17.15 6.87 8.38
C LYS A 71 -17.77 8.27 8.33
N ARG A 72 -19.09 8.32 8.55
CA ARG A 72 -19.92 9.54 8.48
C ARG A 72 -19.75 10.33 7.17
N LYS A 73 -19.62 9.62 6.04
CA LYS A 73 -19.43 10.21 4.71
C LYS A 73 -20.52 11.22 4.33
N GLU A 74 -21.72 11.09 4.88
CA GLU A 74 -22.82 12.05 4.71
C GLU A 74 -22.44 13.46 5.16
N ARG A 75 -21.53 13.61 6.12
CA ARG A 75 -21.02 14.92 6.56
C ARG A 75 -20.08 15.56 5.56
N LEU A 76 -19.54 14.78 4.61
CA LEU A 76 -18.62 15.22 3.56
C LEU A 76 -19.36 15.61 2.26
N ILE A 77 -20.69 15.56 2.25
CA ILE A 77 -21.49 15.93 1.09
C ILE A 77 -21.91 17.39 1.23
N ALA A 78 -21.26 18.27 0.45
CA ALA A 78 -21.72 19.64 0.26
C ALA A 78 -21.29 20.13 -1.12
N LYS A 79 -22.07 21.07 -1.68
CA LYS A 79 -21.76 21.69 -2.96
C LYS A 79 -21.09 23.04 -2.71
N ASP A 80 -19.99 23.33 -3.41
CA ASP A 80 -19.27 24.61 -3.36
C ASP A 80 -18.99 25.10 -1.93
N SER A 81 -18.66 24.17 -1.03
CA SER A 81 -18.57 24.43 0.42
C SER A 81 -17.32 23.80 1.02
N GLN A 82 -16.81 24.41 2.08
CA GLN A 82 -15.75 23.84 2.91
C GLN A 82 -16.36 23.03 4.04
N ILE A 83 -15.85 21.82 4.25
CA ILE A 83 -16.34 20.91 5.27
C ILE A 83 -15.23 20.68 6.28
N GLN A 84 -15.54 20.90 7.55
CA GLN A 84 -14.63 20.51 8.62
C GLN A 84 -14.73 19.01 8.86
N TYR A 85 -13.61 18.33 8.66
CA TYR A 85 -13.43 16.94 9.04
C TYR A 85 -12.69 16.87 10.38
N ASP A 86 -13.26 16.16 11.34
CA ASP A 86 -12.64 15.91 12.65
C ASP A 86 -12.54 14.39 12.86
N PRO A 87 -11.35 13.78 12.67
CA PRO A 87 -11.16 12.34 12.83
C PRO A 87 -11.44 11.85 14.26
N HIS A 88 -11.30 12.71 15.28
CA HIS A 88 -11.52 12.36 16.68
C HIS A 88 -13.01 12.39 17.08
N ALA A 89 -13.86 13.05 16.28
CA ALA A 89 -15.31 13.06 16.50
C ALA A 89 -15.99 11.72 16.18
N PHE A 90 -15.24 10.73 15.69
CA PHE A 90 -15.75 9.42 15.31
C PHE A 90 -15.38 8.38 16.37
N GLY A 91 -16.39 7.73 16.99
CA GLY A 91 -16.14 6.61 17.92
C GLY A 91 -15.55 5.38 17.23
N SER A 92 -15.36 4.27 17.93
CA SER A 92 -15.05 2.98 17.31
C SER A 92 -16.30 2.42 16.60
N SER A 93 -16.27 2.20 15.29
CA SER A 93 -17.30 1.40 14.60
C SER A 93 -16.61 0.38 13.70
N SER A 94 -17.00 -0.89 13.82
CA SER A 94 -16.48 -1.95 12.99
C SER A 94 -16.81 -1.72 11.51
N GLY A 95 -15.83 -1.94 10.63
CA GLY A 95 -16.02 -1.98 9.18
C GLY A 95 -15.90 -0.65 8.41
N LEU A 96 -16.00 0.51 9.08
CA LEU A 96 -15.85 1.83 8.44
C LEU A 96 -14.47 2.45 8.72
N GLY A 97 -13.91 3.14 7.73
CA GLY A 97 -12.61 3.80 7.80
C GLY A 97 -12.71 5.27 8.20
N VAL A 98 -11.74 5.73 9.00
CA VAL A 98 -11.50 7.15 9.31
C VAL A 98 -10.35 7.62 8.41
N LEU A 99 -10.50 8.75 7.74
CA LEU A 99 -9.44 9.36 6.93
C LEU A 99 -8.32 9.88 7.83
N ASN A 100 -7.07 9.73 7.41
CA ASN A 100 -5.91 10.20 8.17
C ASN A 100 -5.64 11.69 7.91
N ASP A 101 -5.65 12.50 8.95
CA ASP A 101 -5.51 13.96 8.89
C ASP A 101 -4.10 14.48 8.55
N HIS A 102 -3.12 13.60 8.35
CA HIS A 102 -1.78 13.96 7.90
C HIS A 102 -1.62 13.92 6.36
N HIS A 103 -2.69 13.56 5.63
CA HIS A 103 -2.71 13.61 4.18
C HIS A 103 -2.95 15.04 3.66
N SER A 104 -2.22 15.42 2.62
CA SER A 104 -2.38 16.71 1.93
C SER A 104 -3.62 16.73 1.05
N TYR A 105 -3.89 15.61 0.37
CA TYR A 105 -4.99 15.45 -0.56
C TYR A 105 -5.65 14.08 -0.41
N PHE A 106 -6.92 14.01 -0.83
CA PHE A 106 -7.68 12.77 -0.89
C PHE A 106 -8.35 12.59 -2.25
N LEU A 107 -8.29 11.37 -2.77
CA LEU A 107 -9.12 10.90 -3.87
C LEU A 107 -10.12 9.90 -3.30
N LEU A 108 -11.40 10.26 -3.26
CA LEU A 108 -12.45 9.43 -2.70
C LEU A 108 -13.12 8.63 -3.83
N ALA A 109 -12.74 7.36 -3.97
CA ALA A 109 -13.20 6.49 -5.05
C ALA A 109 -14.62 5.98 -4.77
N ASP A 110 -15.58 6.34 -5.62
CA ASP A 110 -16.97 5.88 -5.51
C ASP A 110 -17.31 4.89 -6.63
N ASN A 111 -18.07 3.85 -6.27
CA ASN A 111 -18.65 2.87 -7.19
C ASN A 111 -20.15 2.69 -6.97
N GLY A 112 -20.79 3.59 -6.23
CA GLY A 112 -22.21 3.57 -5.89
C GLY A 112 -22.59 2.55 -4.80
N THR A 113 -21.64 1.77 -4.28
CA THR A 113 -21.91 0.76 -3.25
C THR A 113 -21.62 1.28 -1.85
N SER A 114 -22.24 0.68 -0.84
CA SER A 114 -21.95 0.98 0.57
C SER A 114 -21.26 -0.20 1.24
N SER A 115 -20.32 0.10 2.14
CA SER A 115 -19.57 -0.88 2.92
C SER A 115 -18.74 -1.87 2.09
N ARG A 116 -18.38 -1.54 0.84
CA ARG A 116 -17.51 -2.38 0.00
C ARG A 116 -16.22 -1.65 -0.37
N TYR A 117 -15.12 -2.40 -0.29
CA TYR A 117 -13.80 -2.00 -0.76
C TYR A 117 -13.62 -2.32 -2.25
N GLY A 118 -12.60 -1.77 -2.88
CA GLY A 118 -12.13 -2.16 -4.22
C GLY A 118 -12.20 -1.05 -5.26
N ALA A 119 -13.07 -0.04 -5.07
CA ALA A 119 -13.10 1.14 -5.94
C ALA A 119 -11.79 1.92 -5.88
N ASP A 120 -11.23 2.05 -4.68
CA ASP A 120 -9.93 2.62 -4.37
C ASP A 120 -8.78 1.85 -5.02
N LEU A 121 -8.82 0.51 -4.96
CA LEU A 121 -7.79 -0.32 -5.57
C LEU A 121 -7.78 -0.18 -7.10
N TYR A 122 -8.96 -0.13 -7.72
CA TYR A 122 -9.10 0.06 -9.16
C TYR A 122 -8.64 1.46 -9.60
N LEU A 123 -9.05 2.51 -8.87
CA LEU A 123 -8.60 3.87 -9.14
C LEU A 123 -7.08 4.00 -8.98
N ARG A 124 -6.53 3.47 -7.88
CA ARG A 124 -5.09 3.53 -7.57
C ARG A 124 -4.27 2.86 -8.67
N GLN A 125 -4.65 1.64 -9.08
CA GLN A 125 -3.96 0.91 -10.14
C GLN A 125 -3.93 1.73 -11.44
N ASN A 126 -5.08 2.20 -11.94
CA ASN A 126 -5.13 2.98 -13.18
C ASN A 126 -4.37 4.31 -13.08
N PHE A 127 -4.41 4.96 -11.91
CA PHE A 127 -3.72 6.22 -11.68
C PHE A 127 -2.20 6.04 -11.74
N GLU A 128 -1.67 5.02 -11.07
CA GLU A 128 -0.23 4.72 -11.06
C GLU A 128 0.26 4.26 -12.44
N GLU A 129 -0.51 3.42 -13.13
CA GLU A 129 -0.20 3.00 -14.50
C GLU A 129 -0.19 4.18 -15.48
N PHE A 130 -1.13 5.12 -15.34
CA PHE A 130 -1.16 6.34 -16.14
C PHE A 130 0.09 7.18 -15.92
N LEU A 131 0.49 7.41 -14.66
CA LEU A 131 1.71 8.15 -14.31
C LEU A 131 2.97 7.47 -14.86
N ALA A 132 3.05 6.15 -14.73
CA ALA A 132 4.21 5.36 -15.15
C ALA A 132 4.30 5.18 -16.68
N ARG A 133 3.20 5.34 -17.42
CA ARG A 133 3.20 5.23 -18.89
C ARG A 133 3.71 6.50 -19.57
N GLY A 134 3.40 7.68 -19.02
CA GLY A 134 3.64 8.95 -19.70
C GLY A 134 2.66 9.20 -20.85
N ASP A 135 2.89 10.28 -21.60
CA ASP A 135 2.08 10.63 -22.78
C ASP A 135 2.39 9.75 -24.01
N GLU A 136 1.67 9.96 -25.11
CA GLU A 136 1.78 9.15 -26.35
C GLU A 136 3.22 9.08 -26.91
N ASN A 137 4.06 10.08 -26.60
CA ASN A 137 5.46 10.15 -27.04
C ASN A 137 6.46 9.70 -25.95
N GLY A 138 5.99 9.28 -24.77
CA GLY A 138 6.82 8.88 -23.63
C GLY A 138 7.61 10.02 -22.98
N ALA A 139 7.31 11.29 -23.31
CA ALA A 139 8.06 12.46 -22.87
C ALA A 139 7.76 12.84 -21.42
N ASN A 140 6.57 12.51 -20.92
CA ASN A 140 6.09 12.86 -19.58
C ASN A 140 5.99 11.66 -18.62
N LYS A 141 6.86 10.66 -18.75
CA LYS A 141 6.87 9.50 -17.84
C LYS A 141 7.31 9.93 -16.44
N VAL A 142 6.46 9.69 -15.44
CA VAL A 142 6.81 9.88 -14.03
C VAL A 142 7.29 8.54 -13.46
N PRO A 143 8.51 8.45 -12.90
CA PRO A 143 8.96 7.23 -12.23
C PRO A 143 8.06 6.90 -11.03
N VAL A 144 7.48 5.70 -11.04
CA VAL A 144 6.65 5.18 -9.94
C VAL A 144 7.38 3.99 -9.33
N VAL A 145 7.41 3.91 -8.00
CA VAL A 145 7.98 2.81 -7.22
C VAL A 145 6.99 2.46 -6.11
N CYS A 146 6.77 1.16 -5.88
CA CYS A 146 5.97 0.67 -4.76
C CYS A 146 6.88 0.31 -3.58
N ALA A 147 6.59 0.81 -2.38
CA ALA A 147 7.23 0.37 -1.15
C ALA A 147 6.23 -0.42 -0.31
N VAL A 148 6.64 -1.61 0.13
CA VAL A 148 5.79 -2.58 0.82
C VAL A 148 6.28 -2.75 2.25
N LEU A 149 5.38 -2.51 3.20
CA LEU A 149 5.57 -2.74 4.62
C LEU A 149 4.39 -3.59 5.10
N GLU A 150 4.67 -4.84 5.50
CA GLU A 150 3.68 -5.91 5.68
C GLU A 150 2.90 -6.18 4.36
N GLY A 151 1.88 -7.02 4.39
CA GLY A 151 0.82 -6.93 3.40
C GLY A 151 -0.16 -8.10 3.43
N GLY A 152 -1.37 -7.84 2.94
CA GLY A 152 -2.39 -8.86 2.71
C GLY A 152 -2.31 -9.48 1.30
N THR A 153 -3.32 -10.29 0.97
CA THR A 153 -3.47 -10.87 -0.37
C THR A 153 -3.71 -9.83 -1.46
N ASN A 154 -4.36 -8.72 -1.14
CA ASN A 154 -4.50 -7.58 -2.06
C ASN A 154 -3.15 -6.92 -2.35
N THR A 155 -2.26 -6.83 -1.35
CA THR A 155 -0.89 -6.35 -1.54
C THR A 155 -0.12 -7.27 -2.48
N LEU A 156 -0.21 -8.60 -2.29
CA LEU A 156 0.39 -9.57 -3.20
C LEU A 156 -0.13 -9.43 -4.63
N LYS A 157 -1.44 -9.22 -4.80
CA LYS A 157 -2.04 -8.99 -6.11
C LYS A 157 -1.48 -7.72 -6.76
N ALA A 158 -1.39 -6.63 -6.02
CA ALA A 158 -0.85 -5.36 -6.54
C ALA A 158 0.63 -5.50 -6.95
N ILE A 159 1.46 -6.12 -6.11
CA ILE A 159 2.87 -6.39 -6.41
C ILE A 159 3.00 -7.22 -7.69
N HIS A 160 2.21 -8.31 -7.79
CA HIS A 160 2.21 -9.15 -8.97
C HIS A 160 1.85 -8.37 -10.24
N GLN A 161 0.84 -7.50 -10.17
CA GLN A 161 0.47 -6.64 -11.30
C GLN A 161 1.60 -5.67 -11.67
N TYR A 162 2.20 -4.98 -10.69
CA TYR A 162 3.31 -4.04 -10.92
C TYR A 162 4.52 -4.70 -11.58
N LEU A 163 4.83 -5.94 -11.23
CA LEU A 163 6.01 -6.65 -11.71
C LEU A 163 5.79 -7.38 -13.05
N THR A 164 4.54 -7.66 -13.41
CA THR A 164 4.21 -8.50 -14.59
C THR A 164 3.48 -7.77 -15.71
N GLN A 165 2.84 -6.63 -15.44
CA GLN A 165 2.10 -5.85 -16.43
C GLN A 165 2.88 -4.61 -16.88
N GLU A 166 2.48 -4.04 -18.02
CA GLU A 166 3.09 -2.83 -18.58
C GLU A 166 2.23 -1.58 -18.32
N PRO A 167 2.80 -0.49 -17.77
CA PRO A 167 4.22 -0.30 -17.46
C PRO A 167 4.65 -1.03 -16.18
N LYS A 168 5.85 -1.63 -16.19
CA LYS A 168 6.40 -2.25 -14.98
C LYS A 168 6.75 -1.19 -13.93
N ILE A 169 6.38 -1.47 -12.68
CA ILE A 169 6.63 -0.61 -11.52
C ILE A 169 7.53 -1.38 -10.54
N PRO A 170 8.74 -0.88 -10.23
CA PRO A 170 9.63 -1.50 -9.27
C PRO A 170 9.04 -1.59 -7.86
N VAL A 171 9.38 -2.64 -7.11
CA VAL A 171 8.84 -2.93 -5.77
C VAL A 171 9.94 -3.10 -4.73
N ILE A 172 9.95 -2.23 -3.72
CA ILE A 172 10.82 -2.33 -2.56
C ILE A 172 10.07 -3.06 -1.45
N VAL A 173 10.56 -4.23 -1.05
CA VAL A 173 9.97 -5.07 0.00
C VAL A 173 10.75 -4.93 1.31
N CYS A 174 10.07 -4.58 2.40
CA CYS A 174 10.70 -4.47 3.73
C CYS A 174 10.73 -5.83 4.43
N ASP A 175 11.83 -6.56 4.29
CA ASP A 175 12.05 -7.83 5.00
C ASP A 175 11.95 -7.67 6.53
N GLY A 176 11.26 -8.60 7.18
CA GLY A 176 10.97 -8.60 8.61
C GLY A 176 9.79 -7.72 9.02
N SER A 177 9.02 -7.20 8.06
CA SER A 177 7.80 -6.41 8.35
C SER A 177 6.52 -7.25 8.39
N GLY A 178 6.59 -8.53 8.05
CA GLY A 178 5.50 -9.49 8.23
C GLY A 178 4.78 -9.89 6.94
N ARG A 179 4.05 -11.00 7.04
CA ARG A 179 3.04 -11.50 6.09
C ARG A 179 3.52 -11.47 4.63
N ALA A 180 2.86 -10.74 3.73
CA ALA A 180 3.22 -10.72 2.31
C ALA A 180 4.68 -10.29 2.08
N SER A 181 5.16 -9.30 2.85
CA SER A 181 6.52 -8.77 2.70
C SER A 181 7.56 -9.86 2.98
N ASP A 182 7.42 -10.57 4.10
CA ASP A 182 8.36 -11.63 4.49
C ASP A 182 8.29 -12.84 3.55
N LEU A 183 7.09 -13.18 3.06
CA LEU A 183 6.93 -14.28 2.11
C LEU A 183 7.63 -14.00 0.78
N ILE A 184 7.52 -12.78 0.24
CA ILE A 184 8.23 -12.37 -0.97
C ILE A 184 9.74 -12.29 -0.71
N ALA A 185 10.15 -11.66 0.40
CA ALA A 185 11.56 -11.53 0.75
C ALA A 185 12.24 -12.90 0.92
N PHE A 186 11.55 -13.85 1.55
CA PHE A 186 11.99 -15.23 1.67
C PHE A 186 12.13 -15.86 0.28
N ALA A 187 11.09 -15.78 -0.55
CA ALA A 187 11.12 -16.36 -1.89
C ALA A 187 12.26 -15.77 -2.73
N SER A 188 12.46 -14.46 -2.72
CA SER A 188 13.55 -13.79 -3.46
C SER A 188 14.94 -14.26 -3.05
N ARG A 189 15.13 -14.80 -1.84
CA ARG A 189 16.44 -15.26 -1.33
C ARG A 189 16.69 -16.75 -1.53
N TYR A 190 15.63 -17.56 -1.48
CA TYR A 190 15.74 -19.02 -1.40
C TYR A 190 15.15 -19.75 -2.60
N LEU A 191 14.70 -19.02 -3.62
CA LEU A 191 14.27 -19.62 -4.88
C LEU A 191 15.50 -20.08 -5.67
N ASP A 192 15.49 -21.34 -6.10
CA ASP A 192 16.54 -21.90 -6.94
C ASP A 192 16.50 -21.28 -8.36
N SER A 193 17.57 -21.49 -9.15
CA SER A 193 17.66 -20.94 -10.50
C SER A 193 16.58 -21.43 -11.47
N ASP A 194 16.00 -22.61 -11.22
CA ASP A 194 14.86 -23.15 -11.96
C ASP A 194 13.52 -22.59 -11.45
N GLY A 195 13.57 -21.74 -10.44
CA GLY A 195 12.43 -21.11 -9.82
C GLY A 195 11.62 -22.06 -8.93
N SER A 196 12.28 -23.05 -8.32
CA SER A 196 11.68 -24.00 -7.39
C SER A 196 12.21 -23.84 -5.97
N PHE A 197 11.63 -24.59 -5.03
CA PHE A 197 12.12 -24.73 -3.66
C PHE A 197 12.30 -26.22 -3.36
N PRO A 198 13.24 -26.59 -2.47
CA PRO A 198 13.30 -27.94 -1.91
C PRO A 198 11.94 -28.37 -1.35
N SER A 199 11.57 -29.64 -1.54
CA SER A 199 10.23 -30.17 -1.20
C SER A 199 9.80 -29.85 0.24
N GLU A 200 10.71 -29.97 1.20
CA GLU A 200 10.46 -29.67 2.62
C GLU A 200 10.16 -28.18 2.84
N VAL A 201 10.96 -27.30 2.23
CA VAL A 201 10.77 -25.83 2.28
C VAL A 201 9.44 -25.45 1.64
N LYS A 202 9.12 -26.05 0.48
CA LYS A 202 7.85 -25.81 -0.20
C LYS A 202 6.66 -26.18 0.70
N GLN A 203 6.70 -27.33 1.37
CA GLN A 203 5.62 -27.75 2.28
C GLN A 203 5.46 -26.80 3.47
N GLN A 204 6.56 -26.37 4.07
CA GLN A 204 6.55 -25.39 5.15
C GLN A 204 5.98 -24.04 4.69
N LEU A 205 6.34 -23.56 3.51
CA LEU A 205 5.79 -22.34 2.92
C LEU A 205 4.28 -22.44 2.69
N LEU A 206 3.78 -23.56 2.16
CA LEU A 206 2.34 -23.77 1.97
C LEU A 206 1.58 -23.75 3.30
N SER A 207 2.14 -24.35 4.35
CA SER A 207 1.57 -24.29 5.69
C SER A 207 1.57 -22.85 6.22
N LEU A 208 2.69 -22.14 6.07
CA LEU A 208 2.83 -20.75 6.51
C LEU A 208 1.85 -19.82 5.79
N ILE A 209 1.71 -19.95 4.48
CA ILE A 209 0.75 -19.20 3.66
C ILE A 209 -0.68 -19.41 4.17
N SER A 210 -1.04 -20.65 4.52
CA SER A 210 -2.36 -20.97 5.08
C SER A 210 -2.61 -20.25 6.42
N THR A 211 -1.57 -20.15 7.26
CA THR A 211 -1.65 -19.45 8.55
C THR A 211 -1.68 -17.93 8.38
N VAL A 212 -0.93 -17.38 7.42
CA VAL A 212 -0.80 -15.93 7.20
C VAL A 212 -2.03 -15.33 6.49
N PHE A 213 -2.70 -16.12 5.64
CA PHE A 213 -3.87 -15.70 4.88
C PHE A 213 -5.06 -16.69 5.07
N PRO A 214 -5.61 -16.84 6.28
CA PRO A 214 -6.64 -17.84 6.55
C PRO A 214 -7.97 -17.57 5.81
N ASP A 215 -8.30 -16.30 5.56
CA ASP A 215 -9.59 -15.89 4.97
C ASP A 215 -9.54 -15.76 3.44
N THR A 216 -8.44 -16.17 2.80
CA THR A 216 -8.29 -16.04 1.35
C THR A 216 -9.10 -17.11 0.61
N PRO A 217 -9.79 -16.76 -0.49
CA PRO A 217 -10.48 -17.75 -1.32
C PRO A 217 -9.52 -18.56 -2.21
N LYS A 218 -8.24 -18.14 -2.31
CA LYS A 218 -7.22 -18.84 -3.11
C LYS A 218 -6.60 -19.98 -2.31
N THR A 219 -6.16 -21.05 -2.99
CA THR A 219 -5.38 -22.09 -2.32
C THR A 219 -3.98 -21.58 -1.96
N PRO A 220 -3.31 -22.17 -0.94
CA PRO A 220 -1.93 -21.83 -0.62
C PRO A 220 -0.97 -22.01 -1.80
N GLN A 221 -1.21 -23.01 -2.65
CA GLN A 221 -0.43 -23.22 -3.86
C GLN A 221 -0.60 -22.06 -4.86
N GLN A 222 -1.84 -21.60 -5.10
CA GLN A 222 -2.08 -20.44 -5.97
C GLN A 222 -1.42 -19.16 -5.45
N ILE A 223 -1.32 -18.99 -4.13
CA ILE A 223 -0.61 -17.85 -3.52
C ILE A 223 0.90 -18.02 -3.68
N LEU A 224 1.43 -19.23 -3.47
CA LEU A 224 2.83 -19.53 -3.67
C LEU A 224 3.27 -19.29 -5.11
N ASP A 225 2.44 -19.69 -6.09
CA ASP A 225 2.73 -19.46 -7.52
C ASP A 225 2.90 -17.96 -7.82
N VAL A 226 2.00 -17.13 -7.29
CA VAL A 226 2.11 -15.66 -7.40
C VAL A 226 3.39 -15.14 -6.74
N ILE A 227 3.74 -15.62 -5.54
CA ILE A 227 4.97 -15.22 -4.84
C ILE A 227 6.21 -15.59 -5.65
N VAL A 228 6.26 -16.79 -6.22
CA VAL A 228 7.36 -17.27 -7.07
C VAL A 228 7.49 -16.42 -8.33
N GLU A 229 6.38 -16.08 -8.99
CA GLU A 229 6.39 -15.20 -10.17
C GLU A 229 6.94 -13.81 -9.84
N CYS A 230 6.56 -13.23 -8.69
CA CYS A 230 7.11 -11.97 -8.21
C CYS A 230 8.61 -12.09 -7.93
N ALA A 231 9.03 -13.12 -7.18
CA ALA A 231 10.43 -13.31 -6.77
C ALA A 231 11.41 -13.56 -7.93
N ARG A 232 10.92 -14.03 -9.09
CA ARG A 232 11.73 -14.18 -10.31
C ARG A 232 12.07 -12.87 -10.99
N LYS A 233 11.43 -11.75 -10.62
CA LYS A 233 11.72 -10.41 -11.18
C LYS A 233 12.80 -9.72 -10.35
N THR A 234 14.05 -10.15 -10.52
CA THR A 234 15.18 -9.67 -9.70
C THR A 234 15.68 -8.27 -10.08
N ASP A 235 15.23 -7.75 -11.23
CA ASP A 235 15.59 -6.44 -11.78
C ASP A 235 14.56 -5.33 -11.48
N LEU A 236 13.49 -5.64 -10.74
CA LEU A 236 12.33 -4.77 -10.50
C LEU A 236 11.85 -4.81 -9.04
#